data_AF-A0A1I2BKC8-F1
#
_entry.id   AF-A0A1I2BKC8-F1
#
_cell.length_a   1.000
_cell.length_b   1.000
_cell.length_c   1.000
_cell.angle_alpha   90.00
_cell.angle_beta   90.00
_cell.angle_gamma   90.00
#
_symmetry.space_group_name_H-M   'P 1'
#
loop_
_entity.id
_entity.type
_entity.pdbx_description
1 polymer ?
#
loop_
_entity_poly.entity_id
_entity_poly.type
_entity_poly.pdbx_seq_one_letter_code
_entity_poly.pdbx_strand_id
1 'polypeptide(L)'
;MIINEFKDPDKIVYADINEFADNFGNECGISDLRGKIEAFKANPVKEGVTVSGTKRTTLKLLIPNMVFDEKIEMGDSVWVYMGELYEIYCLYWPQE
;
A
#
# COMPACT_ATOMS: atom_id res chain seq x y z
N MET A 1 10.59 -4.25 6.50
CA MET A 1 10.09 -4.75 5.20
C MET A 1 10.99 -5.89 4.79
N ILE A 2 10.46 -7.12 4.87
CA ILE A 2 11.18 -8.34 4.51
C ILE A 2 10.56 -8.85 3.22
N ILE A 3 11.37 -9.07 2.17
CA ILE A 3 10.86 -9.43 0.84
C ILE A 3 9.98 -10.68 0.85
N ASN A 4 10.26 -11.65 1.73
CA ASN A 4 9.48 -12.87 1.85
C ASN A 4 8.02 -12.60 2.26
N GLU A 5 7.74 -11.55 3.05
CA GLU A 5 6.35 -11.17 3.39
C GLU A 5 5.55 -10.73 2.16
N PHE A 6 6.22 -10.15 1.16
CA PHE A 6 5.60 -9.69 -0.10
C PHE A 6 5.40 -10.82 -1.12
N LYS A 7 5.88 -12.03 -0.81
CA LYS A 7 5.68 -13.24 -1.61
C LYS A 7 4.80 -14.27 -0.89
N ASP A 8 4.43 -13.98 0.35
CA ASP A 8 3.61 -14.87 1.18
C ASP A 8 2.13 -14.59 0.92
N PRO A 9 1.38 -15.51 0.28
CA PRO A 9 -0.02 -15.29 -0.06
C PRO A 9 -0.91 -15.16 1.19
N ASP A 10 -0.52 -15.72 2.34
CA ASP A 10 -1.28 -15.60 3.60
C ASP A 10 -1.12 -14.20 4.23
N LYS A 11 -0.12 -13.43 3.79
CA LYS A 11 0.15 -12.05 4.20
C LYS A 11 -0.48 -11.01 3.28
N ILE A 12 -0.87 -11.39 2.06
CA ILE A 12 -1.29 -10.46 1.01
C ILE A 12 -2.81 -10.42 0.92
N VAL A 13 -3.37 -9.21 1.09
CA VAL A 13 -4.80 -8.95 0.90
C VAL A 13 -4.99 -8.07 -0.33
N TYR A 14 -5.78 -8.54 -1.29
CA TYR A 14 -6.16 -7.75 -2.46
C TYR A 14 -7.34 -6.84 -2.11
N ALA A 15 -7.16 -5.53 -2.26
CA ALA A 15 -8.18 -4.56 -1.87
C ALA A 15 -8.52 -3.59 -2.99
N ASP A 16 -9.82 -3.35 -3.16
CA ASP A 16 -10.35 -2.28 -4.01
C ASP A 16 -9.89 -0.93 -3.43
N ILE A 17 -9.35 -0.05 -4.29
CA ILE A 17 -8.86 1.27 -3.88
C ILE A 17 -9.94 2.16 -3.26
N ASN A 18 -11.18 2.13 -3.75
CA ASN A 18 -12.31 2.89 -3.22
C ASN A 18 -12.63 2.43 -1.80
N GLU A 19 -12.88 1.12 -1.62
CA GLU A 19 -13.22 0.55 -0.32
C GLU A 19 -12.08 0.70 0.68
N PHE A 20 -10.84 0.46 0.25
CA PHE A 20 -9.66 0.62 1.09
C PHE A 20 -9.50 2.07 1.52
N ALA A 21 -9.50 3.03 0.59
CA ALA A 21 -9.25 4.42 0.93
C ALA A 21 -10.34 5.00 1.85
N ASP A 22 -11.61 4.64 1.62
CA ASP A 22 -12.74 5.13 2.41
C ASP A 22 -12.76 4.49 3.80
N ASN A 23 -12.66 3.16 3.91
CA ASN A 23 -12.72 2.49 5.21
C ASN A 23 -11.45 2.78 6.02
N PHE A 24 -10.29 2.56 5.42
CA PHE A 24 -9.00 2.65 6.10
C PHE A 24 -8.61 4.09 6.42
N GLY A 25 -8.89 5.02 5.50
CA GLY A 25 -8.64 6.45 5.71
C GLY A 25 -9.40 6.99 6.91
N ASN A 26 -10.69 6.65 7.02
CA ASN A 26 -11.52 7.06 8.14
C ASN A 26 -11.10 6.37 9.45
N GLU A 27 -10.79 5.08 9.41
CA GLU A 27 -10.34 4.33 10.59
C GLU A 27 -9.04 4.88 11.14
N CYS A 28 -8.06 5.18 10.29
CA CYS A 28 -6.73 5.64 10.69
C CYS A 28 -6.61 7.15 10.88
N GLY A 29 -7.65 7.90 10.52
CA GLY A 29 -7.63 9.36 10.55
C GLY A 29 -6.65 9.94 9.52
N ILE A 30 -6.56 9.33 8.34
CA ILE A 30 -5.77 9.81 7.21
C ILE A 30 -6.70 10.55 6.26
N SER A 31 -6.62 11.88 6.27
CA SER A 31 -7.37 12.73 5.33
C SER A 31 -6.88 12.51 3.91
N ASP A 32 -7.82 12.36 2.97
CA ASP A 32 -7.53 12.20 1.54
C ASP A 32 -6.53 11.06 1.24
N LEU A 33 -6.75 9.89 1.87
CA LEU A 33 -5.91 8.72 1.64
C LEU A 33 -5.91 8.32 0.16
N ARG A 34 -7.08 8.41 -0.51
CA ARG A 34 -7.19 8.13 -1.95
C ARG A 34 -6.29 9.04 -2.78
N GLY A 35 -6.39 10.37 -2.62
CA GLY A 35 -5.59 11.32 -3.37
C GLY A 35 -4.09 11.12 -3.16
N LYS A 36 -3.67 10.75 -1.94
CA LYS A 36 -2.27 10.39 -1.66
C LYS A 36 -1.82 9.12 -2.39
N ILE A 37 -2.67 8.10 -2.45
CA ILE A 37 -2.38 6.87 -3.19
C ILE A 37 -2.31 7.15 -4.69
N GLU A 38 -3.24 7.92 -5.25
CA GLU A 38 -3.25 8.29 -6.66
C GLU A 38 -2.04 9.17 -7.03
N ALA A 39 -1.66 10.12 -6.18
CA ALA A 39 -0.47 10.94 -6.36
C ALA A 39 0.81 10.09 -6.37
N PHE A 40 0.90 9.08 -5.50
CA PHE A 40 2.00 8.13 -5.48
C PHE A 40 1.99 7.21 -6.71
N LYS A 41 0.83 6.72 -7.17
CA LYS A 41 0.69 5.95 -8.42
C LYS A 41 1.19 6.76 -9.62
N ALA A 42 0.84 8.05 -9.69
CA ALA A 42 1.21 8.92 -10.80
C ALA A 42 2.70 9.29 -10.81
N ASN A 43 3.33 9.41 -9.64
CA ASN A 43 4.75 9.75 -9.50
C ASN A 43 5.41 8.86 -8.44
N PRO A 44 5.67 7.57 -8.75
CA PRO A 44 6.18 6.64 -7.76
C PRO A 44 7.64 6.93 -7.42
N VAL A 45 8.01 6.69 -6.17
CA VAL A 45 9.38 6.88 -5.65
C VAL A 45 9.91 5.52 -5.23
N LYS A 46 11.19 5.26 -5.53
CA LYS A 46 11.83 3.94 -5.33
C LYS A 46 11.71 3.45 -3.89
N GLU A 47 11.91 4.33 -2.92
CA GLU A 47 11.87 3.99 -1.50
C GLU A 47 10.43 3.87 -0.93
N GLY A 48 9.42 4.23 -1.72
CA GLY A 48 8.03 4.42 -1.26
C GLY A 48 7.82 5.73 -0.49
N VAL A 49 6.57 5.99 -0.08
CA VAL A 49 6.22 7.17 0.72
C VAL A 49 5.52 6.75 2.01
N THR A 50 5.79 7.48 3.09
CA THR A 50 5.13 7.27 4.38
C THR A 50 3.98 8.26 4.56
N VAL A 51 2.80 7.76 4.92
CA VAL A 51 1.61 8.55 5.23
C VAL A 51 1.22 8.27 6.67
N SER A 52 1.12 9.33 7.48
CA SER A 52 0.71 9.24 8.87
C SER A 52 -0.70 9.80 9.06
N GLY A 53 -1.51 9.07 9.82
CA GLY A 53 -2.83 9.52 10.26
C GLY A 53 -2.79 10.18 11.64
N THR A 54 -3.91 10.79 12.02
CA THR A 54 -4.04 11.47 13.32
C THR A 54 -4.11 10.50 14.51
N LYS A 55 -4.41 9.22 14.29
CA LYS A 55 -4.54 8.19 15.33
C LYS A 55 -3.27 7.39 15.63
N ARG A 56 -2.09 7.96 15.34
CA ARG A 56 -0.77 7.30 15.44
C ARG A 56 -0.57 6.11 14.50
N THR A 57 -1.51 5.86 13.59
CA THR A 57 -1.31 4.91 12.49
C THR A 57 -0.38 5.53 11.45
N THR A 58 0.59 4.76 11.01
CA THR A 58 1.44 5.11 9.86
C THR A 58 1.40 3.96 8.86
N LEU A 59 1.23 4.30 7.59
CA LEU A 59 1.29 3.35 6.50
C LEU A 59 2.37 3.78 5.50
N LYS A 60 2.96 2.81 4.83
CA LYS A 60 3.93 3.01 3.76
C LYS A 60 3.33 2.57 2.45
N LEU A 61 3.22 3.50 1.50
CA LEU A 61 2.88 3.21 0.11
C LEU A 61 4.17 2.85 -0.63
N LEU A 62 4.15 1.77 -1.39
CA LEU A 62 5.29 1.34 -2.19
C LEU A 62 4.87 0.59 -3.45
N ILE A 63 5.78 0.46 -4.40
CA ILE A 63 5.67 -0.46 -5.52
C ILE A 63 6.76 -1.53 -5.32
N PRO A 64 6.41 -2.79 -4.97
CA PRO A 64 7.40 -3.79 -4.58
C PRO A 64 8.53 -4.00 -5.59
N ASN A 65 8.24 -4.02 -6.89
CA ASN A 65 9.24 -4.19 -7.95
C ASN A 65 10.16 -2.97 -8.13
N MET A 66 9.84 -1.82 -7.52
CA MET A 66 10.77 -0.69 -7.43
C MET A 66 11.66 -0.77 -6.19
N VAL A 67 11.12 -1.31 -5.09
CA VAL A 67 11.82 -1.39 -3.79
C VAL A 67 12.80 -2.55 -3.76
N PHE A 68 12.40 -3.71 -4.29
CA PHE A 68 13.17 -4.95 -4.23
C PHE A 68 13.76 -5.28 -5.60
N ASP A 69 14.95 -5.86 -5.61
CA ASP A 69 15.63 -6.28 -6.84
C ASP A 69 15.02 -7.57 -7.43
N GLU A 70 14.21 -8.30 -6.66
CA GLU A 70 13.53 -9.51 -7.12
C GLU A 70 12.09 -9.22 -7.53
N LYS A 71 11.64 -9.89 -8.60
CA LYS A 71 10.28 -9.74 -9.11
C LYS A 71 9.25 -10.34 -8.15
N ILE A 72 8.22 -9.54 -7.85
CA ILE A 72 7.05 -9.90 -7.05
C ILE A 72 5.82 -9.87 -7.93
N GLU A 73 4.95 -10.87 -7.77
CA GLU A 73 3.66 -10.92 -8.47
C GLU A 73 2.78 -9.74 -8.03
N MET A 74 2.13 -9.08 -8.99
CA MET A 74 1.43 -7.80 -8.75
C MET A 74 2.33 -6.68 -8.18
N GLY A 75 3.66 -6.86 -8.19
CA GLY A 75 4.63 -5.94 -7.62
C GLY A 75 4.81 -4.63 -8.39
N ASP A 76 4.13 -4.46 -9.52
CA ASP A 76 4.05 -3.19 -10.28
C ASP A 76 2.85 -2.32 -9.84
N SER A 77 1.98 -2.85 -8.97
CA SER A 77 0.85 -2.10 -8.38
C SER A 77 1.29 -1.34 -7.13
N VAL A 78 0.42 -0.46 -6.61
CA VAL A 78 0.65 0.20 -5.31
C VAL A 78 0.25 -0.75 -4.18
N TRP A 79 1.15 -0.90 -3.22
CA TRP A 79 0.98 -1.73 -2.04
C TRP A 79 1.04 -0.87 -0.79
N VAL A 80 0.31 -1.29 0.25
CA VAL A 80 0.30 -0.64 1.57
C VAL A 80 0.93 -1.57 2.59
N TYR A 81 1.99 -1.10 3.23
CA TYR A 81 2.70 -1.79 4.29
C TYR A 81 2.57 -1.05 5.62
N MET A 82 2.23 -1.79 6.68
CA MET A 82 1.96 -1.25 8.01
C MET A 82 2.86 -1.84 9.11
N GLY A 83 3.86 -2.64 8.73
CA GLY A 83 4.72 -3.36 9.66
C GLY A 83 4.41 -4.86 9.68
N GLU A 84 5.31 -5.62 10.31
CA GLU A 84 5.35 -7.08 10.28
C GLU A 84 4.18 -7.76 11.01
N LEU A 85 3.43 -7.02 11.83
CA LEU A 85 2.27 -7.54 12.56
C LEU A 85 0.95 -7.44 11.80
N TYR A 86 0.95 -6.73 10.66
CA TYR A 86 -0.24 -6.47 9.86
C TYR A 86 -0.16 -7.17 8.51
N GLU A 87 -1.32 -7.28 7.86
CA GLU A 87 -1.47 -7.69 6.47
C GLU A 87 -0.86 -6.64 5.53
N ILE A 88 -0.51 -7.09 4.33
CA ILE A 88 0.00 -6.23 3.27
C ILE A 88 -1.09 -6.11 2.21
N TYR A 89 -1.53 -4.88 1.95
CA TYR A 89 -2.61 -4.65 1.00
C TYR A 89 -2.05 -4.41 -0.41
N CYS A 90 -2.37 -5.28 -1.35
CA CYS A 90 -2.16 -5.05 -2.78
C CYS A 90 -3.39 -4.34 -3.36
N LEU A 91 -3.25 -3.07 -3.73
CA LEU A 91 -4.37 -2.27 -4.19
C LEU A 91 -4.63 -2.49 -5.68
N TYR A 92 -5.90 -2.67 -6.03
CA TYR A 92 -6.34 -2.69 -7.42
C TYR A 92 -7.40 -1.62 -7.69
N TRP A 93 -7.48 -1.19 -8.94
CA TRP A 93 -8.45 -0.24 -9.46
C TRP A 93 -9.46 -1.01 -10.32
N PRO A 94 -10.63 -1.39 -9.78
CA PRO A 94 -11.67 -1.97 -10.61
C PRO A 94 -12.24 -0.85 -11.48
N GLN A 95 -11.95 -0.96 -12.77
CA GLN A 95 -12.26 0.00 -13.84
C GLN A 95 -11.36 1.25 -13.83
N GLU A 96 -10.26 1.18 -14.58
CA GLU A 96 -10.03 2.15 -15.67
C GLU A 96 -10.71 1.62 -16.94
#